data_AF-A0A2N9LUP9-F1
#
_entry.id   AF-A0A2N9LUP9-F1
#
_cell.length_a   1.000
_cell.length_b   1.000
_cell.length_c   1.000
_cell.angle_alpha   90.00
_cell.angle_beta   90.00
_cell.angle_gamma   90.00
#
_symmetry.space_group_name_H-M   'P 1'
#
loop_
_entity.id
_entity.type
_entity.pdbx_description
1 polymer ?
#
loop_
_entity_poly.entity_id
_entity_poly.type
_entity_poly.pdbx_seq_one_letter_code
_entity_poly.pdbx_strand_id
1 'polypeptide(L)'
;MSYKRYWIALTVVILTSFAILGGVGRKMISEAPPLPDVYTTDGQFLFTGHSITDGQGVWQSIGGQEIGTVWGHGAYVAPDWSADWIHRQSGILLDRWAVRDGAATFAELNVDQQAVLQARLIRESRNNTYDAAKNRVTLDSDQAPAFDQLAAYYAGVFRDGRKEYAIPQGALIDTAKQKQLAAFFWWAAWAAGTNRPGSSVTYTNNWPHEPLIANNPTPGAVL
;
A
#
# COMPACT_ATOMS: atom_id res chain seq x y z
N MET A 1 -30.86 39.82 26.73
CA MET A 1 -29.89 39.54 25.66
C MET A 1 -30.46 38.51 24.69
N SER A 2 -30.74 38.91 23.45
CA SER A 2 -31.52 38.14 22.46
C SER A 2 -30.82 36.89 21.88
N TYR A 3 -29.52 36.70 22.13
CA TYR A 3 -28.72 35.66 21.48
C TYR A 3 -28.28 34.48 22.35
N LYS A 4 -28.65 34.44 23.64
CA LYS A 4 -28.20 33.41 24.58
C LYS A 4 -28.46 31.98 24.08
N ARG A 5 -29.63 31.73 23.48
CA ARG A 5 -30.00 30.43 22.91
C ARG A 5 -29.11 30.01 21.74
N TYR A 6 -28.71 30.96 20.89
CA TYR A 6 -27.87 30.68 19.73
C TYR A 6 -26.42 30.45 20.14
N TRP A 7 -25.91 31.19 21.13
CA TRP A 7 -24.59 30.93 21.71
C TRP A 7 -24.52 29.54 22.37
N ILE A 8 -25.54 29.14 23.13
CA ILE A 8 -25.61 27.79 23.69
C ILE A 8 -25.62 26.74 22.57
N ALA A 9 -26.47 26.90 21.55
CA ALA A 9 -26.53 25.98 20.42
C ALA A 9 -25.17 25.86 19.70
N LEU A 10 -24.51 26.99 19.41
CA LEU A 10 -23.19 27.02 18.81
C LEU A 10 -22.15 26.31 19.69
N THR A 11 -22.13 26.58 21.00
CA THR A 11 -21.23 25.91 21.93
C THR A 11 -21.44 24.40 21.94
N VAL A 12 -22.70 23.93 21.94
CA VAL A 12 -23.02 22.50 21.87
C VAL A 12 -22.50 21.89 20.56
N VAL A 13 -22.72 22.54 19.42
CA VAL A 13 -22.23 22.07 18.12
C VAL A 13 -20.70 21.98 18.10
N ILE A 14 -20.00 23.00 18.59
CA ILE A 14 -18.54 23.02 18.66
C ILE A 14 -18.03 21.89 19.56
N LEU A 15 -18.48 21.85 20.82
CA LEU A 15 -17.98 20.88 21.79
C LEU A 15 -18.25 19.43 21.36
N THR A 16 -19.45 19.17 20.82
CA THR A 16 -19.81 17.82 20.35
C THR A 16 -18.99 17.44 19.12
N SER A 17 -18.83 18.35 18.15
CA SER A 17 -18.01 18.11 16.95
C SER A 17 -16.55 17.82 17.31
N PHE A 18 -15.95 18.61 18.22
CA PHE A 18 -14.57 18.38 18.65
C PHE A 18 -14.41 17.10 19.49
N ALA A 19 -15.41 16.74 20.29
CA ALA A 19 -15.40 15.46 21.02
C ALA A 19 -15.42 14.27 20.06
N ILE A 20 -16.27 14.30 19.02
CA ILE A 20 -16.32 13.26 17.98
C ILE A 20 -15.00 13.22 17.21
N LEU A 21 -14.51 14.37 16.72
CA LEU A 21 -13.27 14.47 15.97
C LEU A 21 -12.07 13.94 16.77
N GLY A 22 -11.95 14.32 18.04
CA GLY A 22 -10.89 13.84 18.92
C GLY A 22 -10.99 12.34 19.21
N GLY A 23 -12.21 11.83 19.41
CA GLY A 23 -12.46 10.40 19.60
C GLY A 23 -12.05 9.57 18.39
N VAL A 24 -12.47 9.98 17.19
CA VAL A 24 -12.10 9.33 15.93
C VAL A 24 -10.61 9.46 15.65
N GLY A 25 -10.01 10.63 15.91
CA GLY A 25 -8.57 10.86 15.72
C GLY A 25 -7.72 9.94 16.59
N ARG A 26 -8.11 9.71 17.86
CA ARG A 26 -7.42 8.76 18.73
C ARG A 26 -7.47 7.33 18.17
N LYS A 27 -8.65 6.91 17.70
CA LYS A 27 -8.84 5.59 17.09
C LYS A 27 -7.99 5.41 15.83
N MET A 28 -7.97 6.43 14.97
CA MET A 28 -7.14 6.45 13.75
C MET A 28 -5.66 6.24 14.06
N ILE A 29 -5.12 6.90 15.09
CA ILE A 29 -3.70 6.75 15.48
C ILE A 29 -3.43 5.35 16.04
N SER A 30 -4.33 4.81 16.87
CA SER A 30 -4.13 3.48 17.46
C SER A 30 -4.31 2.31 16.48
N GLU A 31 -5.06 2.53 15.40
CA GLU A 31 -5.37 1.51 14.39
C GLU A 31 -4.64 1.73 13.05
N ALA A 32 -3.69 2.67 13.02
CA ALA A 32 -2.87 2.94 11.85
C ALA A 32 -2.05 1.69 11.46
N PRO A 33 -1.76 1.48 10.15
CA PRO A 33 -0.85 0.43 9.73
C PRO A 33 0.52 0.62 10.40
N PRO A 34 1.11 -0.42 11.01
CA PRO A 34 2.40 -0.31 11.69
C PRO A 34 3.53 -0.05 10.70
N LEU A 35 4.69 0.38 11.21
CA LEU A 35 5.96 0.52 10.46
C LEU A 35 6.90 -0.64 10.86
N PRO A 36 6.81 -1.81 10.21
CA PRO A 36 7.54 -3.00 10.60
C PRO A 36 8.94 -3.04 10.00
N ASP A 37 9.82 -3.83 10.63
CA ASP A 37 10.97 -4.39 9.93
C ASP A 37 10.53 -5.57 9.07
N VAL A 38 11.12 -5.72 7.88
CA VAL A 38 10.70 -6.70 6.90
C VAL A 38 11.79 -7.74 6.67
N TYR A 39 11.38 -8.99 6.75
CA TYR A 39 12.25 -10.16 6.58
C TYR A 39 11.60 -11.13 5.60
N THR A 40 12.38 -12.08 5.09
CA THR A 40 11.86 -13.25 4.40
C THR A 40 11.47 -14.35 5.39
N THR A 41 10.72 -15.34 4.94
CA THR A 41 10.36 -16.54 5.74
C THR A 41 11.56 -17.37 6.21
N ASP A 42 12.67 -17.38 5.45
CA ASP A 42 13.95 -17.99 5.84
C ASP A 42 14.81 -17.08 6.75
N GLY A 43 14.31 -15.89 7.10
CA GLY A 43 14.92 -15.00 8.07
C GLY A 43 15.94 -14.02 7.51
N GLN A 44 16.08 -13.91 6.18
CA GLN A 44 16.88 -12.84 5.58
C GLN A 44 16.21 -11.48 5.82
N PHE A 45 17.03 -10.51 6.18
CA PHE A 45 16.60 -9.14 6.38
C PHE A 45 16.47 -8.39 5.04
N LEU A 46 15.37 -7.64 4.84
CA LEU A 46 15.14 -6.84 3.64
C LEU A 46 15.33 -5.34 3.92
N PHE A 47 14.56 -4.77 4.84
CA PHE A 47 14.65 -3.36 5.24
C PHE A 47 13.95 -3.09 6.58
N THR A 48 14.24 -1.95 7.20
CA THR A 48 13.66 -1.56 8.50
C THR A 48 12.42 -0.69 8.34
N GLY A 49 11.66 -0.55 9.43
CA GLY A 49 10.62 0.49 9.53
C GLY A 49 11.19 1.90 9.31
N HIS A 50 12.45 2.14 9.68
CA HIS A 50 13.12 3.42 9.41
C HIS A 50 13.37 3.65 7.91
N SER A 51 13.70 2.59 7.15
CA SER A 51 13.84 2.69 5.69
C SER A 51 12.53 3.13 5.02
N ILE A 52 11.38 2.74 5.57
CA ILE A 52 10.05 3.18 5.12
C ILE A 52 9.87 4.68 5.37
N THR A 53 10.19 5.15 6.59
CA THR A 53 10.08 6.59 6.92
C THR A 53 11.06 7.46 6.13
N ASP A 54 12.28 6.97 5.90
CA ASP A 54 13.25 7.66 5.04
C ASP A 54 12.74 7.70 3.60
N GLY A 55 12.16 6.60 3.12
CA GLY A 55 11.54 6.51 1.80
C GLY A 55 10.38 7.49 1.62
N GLN A 56 9.57 7.70 2.65
CA GLN A 56 8.54 8.73 2.67
C GLN A 56 9.17 10.13 2.53
N GLY A 57 10.29 10.40 3.22
CA GLY A 57 11.04 11.64 3.07
C GLY A 57 11.64 11.81 1.66
N VAL A 58 12.15 10.73 1.06
CA VAL A 58 12.61 10.72 -0.34
C VAL A 58 11.45 11.07 -1.27
N TRP A 59 10.30 10.42 -1.12
CA TRP A 59 9.09 10.71 -1.91
C TRP A 59 8.68 12.18 -1.80
N GLN A 60 8.66 12.74 -0.58
CA GLN A 60 8.39 14.16 -0.36
C GLN A 60 9.42 15.06 -1.06
N SER A 61 10.71 14.71 -1.01
CA SER A 61 11.79 15.52 -1.58
C SER A 61 11.75 15.63 -3.11
N ILE A 62 11.18 14.62 -3.78
CA ILE A 62 11.03 14.63 -5.24
C ILE A 62 9.72 15.27 -5.69
N GLY A 63 8.84 15.71 -4.78
CA GLY A 63 7.58 16.40 -5.08
C GLY A 63 6.35 15.78 -4.41
N GLY A 64 6.47 14.58 -3.86
CA GLY A 64 5.42 13.93 -3.09
C GLY A 64 4.12 13.77 -3.86
N GLN A 65 3.05 14.33 -3.30
CA GLN A 65 1.71 14.31 -3.89
C GLN A 65 1.59 15.17 -5.16
N GLU A 66 2.57 16.00 -5.50
CA GLU A 66 2.52 16.81 -6.73
C GLU A 66 2.94 16.02 -7.99
N ILE A 67 3.57 14.84 -7.82
CA ILE A 67 3.97 13.99 -8.96
C ILE A 67 2.88 12.95 -9.29
N GLY A 68 2.29 12.34 -8.27
CA GLY A 68 1.27 11.30 -8.39
C GLY A 68 0.59 11.11 -7.04
N THR A 69 -0.15 10.02 -6.86
CA THR A 69 -0.85 9.77 -5.59
C THR A 69 -0.27 8.64 -4.77
N VAL A 70 -0.47 8.71 -3.46
CA VAL A 70 -0.37 7.57 -2.53
C VAL A 70 -1.69 7.53 -1.77
N TRP A 71 -2.30 6.35 -1.68
CA TRP A 71 -3.63 6.20 -1.07
C TRP A 71 -4.69 7.16 -1.62
N GLY A 72 -4.64 7.42 -2.93
CA GLY A 72 -5.61 8.24 -3.65
C GLY A 72 -5.47 9.76 -3.47
N HIS A 73 -4.48 10.24 -2.71
CA HIS A 73 -4.26 11.67 -2.49
C HIS A 73 -3.03 12.15 -3.28
N GLY A 74 -3.24 13.12 -4.17
CA GLY A 74 -2.20 13.80 -4.93
C GLY A 74 -2.61 14.16 -6.36
N ALA A 75 -1.61 14.28 -7.24
CA ALA A 75 -1.76 14.63 -8.64
C ALA A 75 -2.18 13.44 -9.52
N TYR A 76 -2.75 13.72 -10.69
CA TYR A 76 -3.43 12.72 -11.53
C TYR A 76 -2.73 12.40 -12.86
N VAL A 77 -1.47 12.84 -13.04
CA VAL A 77 -0.71 12.53 -14.26
C VAL A 77 0.07 11.23 -14.10
N ALA A 78 0.93 11.13 -13.08
CA ALA A 78 1.53 9.85 -12.71
C ALA A 78 0.49 8.96 -11.99
N PRO A 79 0.72 7.64 -11.91
CA PRO A 79 -0.24 6.73 -11.28
C PRO A 79 -0.32 6.94 -9.76
N ASP A 80 -1.27 6.24 -9.13
CA ASP A 80 -1.18 5.99 -7.70
C ASP A 80 -0.12 4.91 -7.44
N TRP A 81 0.92 5.25 -6.68
CA TRP A 81 2.06 4.36 -6.44
C TRP A 81 1.70 3.16 -5.56
N SER A 82 0.71 3.30 -4.68
CA SER A 82 0.24 2.18 -3.86
C SER A 82 -0.62 1.22 -4.68
N ALA A 83 -1.47 1.70 -5.58
CA ALA A 83 -2.27 0.86 -6.47
C ALA A 83 -1.43 0.21 -7.58
N ASP A 84 -0.54 0.97 -8.23
CA ASP A 84 0.34 0.44 -9.28
C ASP A 84 1.29 -0.64 -8.72
N TRP A 85 1.79 -0.48 -7.48
CA TRP A 85 2.57 -1.52 -6.82
C TRP A 85 1.74 -2.79 -6.59
N ILE A 86 0.54 -2.67 -6.00
CA ILE A 86 -0.34 -3.84 -5.77
C ILE A 86 -0.60 -4.59 -7.06
N HIS A 87 -0.97 -3.87 -8.12
CA HIS A 87 -1.31 -4.47 -9.40
C HIS A 87 -0.13 -5.20 -10.03
N ARG A 88 1.04 -4.55 -10.09
CA ARG A 88 2.26 -5.16 -10.64
C ARG A 88 2.75 -6.34 -9.82
N GLN A 89 2.72 -6.23 -8.49
CA GLN A 89 3.10 -7.34 -7.61
C GLN A 89 2.19 -8.54 -7.84
N SER A 90 0.88 -8.30 -7.96
CA SER A 90 -0.11 -9.34 -8.26
C SER A 90 0.20 -10.04 -9.58
N GLY A 91 0.47 -9.28 -10.65
CA GLY A 91 0.87 -9.83 -11.95
C GLY A 91 2.15 -10.66 -11.88
N ILE A 92 3.20 -10.13 -11.22
CA ILE A 92 4.48 -10.84 -11.05
C ILE A 92 4.30 -12.18 -10.34
N LEU A 93 3.51 -12.21 -9.27
CA LEU A 93 3.24 -13.43 -8.50
C LEU A 93 2.45 -14.45 -9.33
N LEU A 94 1.39 -14.00 -10.01
CA LEU A 94 0.56 -14.86 -10.85
C LEU A 94 1.35 -15.45 -12.02
N ASP A 95 2.13 -14.65 -12.74
CA ASP A 95 2.99 -15.13 -13.83
C ASP A 95 4.04 -16.11 -13.33
N ARG A 96 4.67 -15.83 -12.17
CA ARG A 96 5.64 -16.74 -11.58
C ARG A 96 5.04 -18.11 -11.24
N TRP A 97 3.81 -18.14 -10.73
CA TRP A 97 3.14 -19.41 -10.45
C TRP A 97 2.67 -20.11 -11.73
N ALA A 98 2.14 -19.37 -12.71
CA ALA A 98 1.75 -19.92 -14.00
C ALA A 98 2.92 -20.60 -14.73
N VAL A 99 4.11 -19.98 -14.70
CA VAL A 99 5.34 -20.56 -15.25
C VAL A 99 5.75 -21.84 -14.53
N ARG A 100 5.60 -21.89 -13.20
CA ARG A 100 5.87 -23.13 -12.44
C ARG A 100 4.88 -24.24 -12.78
N ASP A 101 3.66 -23.89 -13.15
CA ASP A 101 2.62 -24.82 -13.58
C ASP A 101 2.71 -25.18 -15.09
N GLY A 102 3.70 -24.63 -15.80
CA GLY A 102 4.04 -24.99 -17.18
C GLY A 102 3.45 -24.12 -18.29
N ALA A 103 2.78 -23.01 -17.96
CA ALA A 103 2.33 -22.00 -18.94
C ALA A 103 3.40 -20.94 -19.20
N ALA A 104 3.30 -20.13 -20.27
CA ALA A 104 4.26 -19.02 -20.44
C ALA A 104 3.90 -17.80 -19.58
N THR A 105 2.61 -17.55 -19.36
CA THR A 105 2.09 -16.46 -18.51
C THR A 105 0.77 -16.85 -17.84
N PHE A 106 0.33 -16.10 -16.83
CA PHE A 106 -0.98 -16.27 -16.22
C PHE A 106 -2.13 -16.11 -17.22
N ALA A 107 -1.98 -15.22 -18.20
CA ALA A 107 -2.98 -14.95 -19.22
C ALA A 107 -3.20 -16.13 -20.18
N GLU A 108 -2.23 -17.04 -20.31
CA GLU A 108 -2.32 -18.23 -21.16
C GLU A 108 -2.97 -19.44 -20.49
N LEU A 109 -3.14 -19.40 -19.18
CA LEU A 109 -3.85 -20.43 -18.43
C LEU A 109 -5.34 -20.44 -18.79
N ASN A 110 -5.98 -21.61 -18.66
CA ASN A 110 -7.44 -21.67 -18.75
C ASN A 110 -8.09 -21.05 -17.49
N VAL A 111 -9.40 -20.78 -17.56
CA VAL A 111 -10.14 -20.07 -16.50
C VAL A 111 -10.07 -20.80 -15.15
N ASP A 112 -10.11 -22.13 -15.14
CA ASP A 112 -10.05 -22.91 -13.89
C ASP A 112 -8.68 -22.77 -13.22
N GLN A 113 -7.61 -22.85 -14.00
CA GLN A 113 -6.24 -22.63 -13.52
C GLN A 113 -6.03 -21.19 -13.04
N GLN A 114 -6.54 -20.21 -13.78
CA GLN A 114 -6.50 -18.81 -13.37
C GLN A 114 -7.21 -18.59 -12.03
N ALA A 115 -8.39 -19.20 -11.85
CA ALA A 115 -9.15 -19.10 -10.61
C ALA A 115 -8.40 -19.69 -9.41
N VAL A 116 -7.70 -20.82 -9.60
CA VAL A 116 -6.85 -21.43 -8.54
C VAL A 116 -5.73 -20.48 -8.12
N LEU A 117 -5.00 -19.90 -9.07
CA LEU A 117 -3.90 -18.99 -8.77
C LEU A 117 -4.39 -17.66 -8.20
N GLN A 118 -5.52 -17.13 -8.66
CA GLN A 118 -6.13 -15.94 -8.07
C GLN A 118 -6.58 -16.20 -6.63
N ALA A 119 -7.19 -17.36 -6.34
CA ALA A 119 -7.57 -17.72 -4.97
C ALA A 119 -6.33 -17.83 -4.05
N ARG A 120 -5.21 -18.34 -4.57
CA ARG A 120 -3.91 -18.33 -3.88
C ARG A 120 -3.43 -16.90 -3.63
N LEU A 121 -3.47 -16.02 -4.64
CA LEU A 121 -3.07 -14.63 -4.52
C LEU A 121 -3.88 -13.90 -3.44
N ILE A 122 -5.20 -14.04 -3.45
CA ILE A 122 -6.10 -13.45 -2.44
C ILE A 122 -5.67 -13.89 -1.04
N ARG A 123 -5.44 -15.20 -0.85
CA ARG A 123 -5.01 -15.73 0.45
C ARG A 123 -3.67 -15.14 0.89
N GLU A 124 -2.68 -15.08 0.01
CA GLU A 124 -1.33 -14.62 0.35
C GLU A 124 -1.24 -13.10 0.54
N SER A 125 -1.88 -12.31 -0.33
CA SER A 125 -1.88 -10.84 -0.25
C SER A 125 -2.67 -10.31 0.94
N ARG A 126 -3.81 -10.94 1.27
CA ARG A 126 -4.68 -10.48 2.36
C ARG A 126 -4.27 -11.00 3.74
N ASN A 127 -3.46 -12.06 3.79
CA ASN A 127 -2.99 -12.63 5.06
C ASN A 127 -1.98 -11.70 5.73
N ASN A 128 -2.24 -11.34 6.98
CA ASN A 128 -1.38 -10.43 7.72
C ASN A 128 -0.30 -11.20 8.47
N THR A 129 0.94 -11.08 8.00
CA THR A 129 2.13 -11.70 8.61
C THR A 129 2.82 -10.82 9.66
N TYR A 130 2.17 -9.72 10.07
CA TYR A 130 2.71 -8.83 11.09
C TYR A 130 2.73 -9.47 12.49
N ASP A 131 3.92 -9.61 13.06
CA ASP A 131 4.18 -9.99 14.45
C ASP A 131 4.39 -8.71 15.29
N ALA A 132 3.37 -8.35 16.07
CA ALA A 132 3.39 -7.16 16.93
C ALA A 132 4.43 -7.22 18.04
N ALA A 133 4.80 -8.43 18.53
CA ALA A 133 5.79 -8.58 19.60
C ALA A 133 7.21 -8.27 19.11
N LYS A 134 7.48 -8.53 17.83
CA LYS A 134 8.79 -8.30 17.18
C LYS A 134 8.81 -7.06 16.27
N ASN A 135 7.67 -6.39 16.09
CA ASN A 135 7.44 -5.37 15.08
C ASN A 135 7.96 -5.79 13.69
N ARG A 136 7.51 -6.97 13.22
CA ARG A 136 8.05 -7.61 12.00
C ARG A 136 6.96 -8.02 11.04
N VAL A 137 7.19 -7.84 9.74
CA VAL A 137 6.45 -8.52 8.66
C VAL A 137 7.39 -9.53 7.98
N THR A 138 6.84 -10.69 7.62
CA THR A 138 7.57 -11.69 6.82
C THR A 138 6.98 -11.82 5.42
N LEU A 139 7.84 -11.70 4.40
CA LEU A 139 7.54 -11.99 3.01
C LEU A 139 7.93 -13.43 2.67
N ASP A 140 7.11 -14.12 1.90
CA ASP A 140 7.44 -15.46 1.41
C ASP A 140 8.51 -15.44 0.30
N SER A 141 8.90 -16.63 -0.15
CA SER A 141 9.93 -16.82 -1.19
C SER A 141 9.54 -16.27 -2.56
N ASP A 142 8.26 -15.98 -2.80
CA ASP A 142 7.76 -15.44 -4.06
C ASP A 142 7.60 -13.92 -3.99
N GLN A 143 7.21 -13.39 -2.82
CA GLN A 143 7.03 -11.97 -2.55
C GLN A 143 8.35 -11.20 -2.49
N ALA A 144 9.39 -11.76 -1.86
CA ALA A 144 10.67 -11.05 -1.74
C ALA A 144 11.34 -10.78 -3.12
N PRO A 145 11.42 -11.75 -4.05
CA PRO A 145 11.92 -11.45 -5.40
C PRO A 145 10.99 -10.54 -6.21
N ALA A 146 9.69 -10.54 -5.92
CA ALA A 146 8.76 -9.58 -6.55
C ALA A 146 9.01 -8.14 -6.06
N PHE A 147 9.34 -7.97 -4.77
CA PHE A 147 9.78 -6.69 -4.23
C PHE A 147 11.05 -6.18 -4.94
N ASP A 148 12.07 -7.02 -5.11
CA ASP A 148 13.32 -6.61 -5.78
C ASP A 148 13.08 -6.18 -7.23
N GLN A 149 12.23 -6.91 -7.95
CA GLN A 149 11.84 -6.57 -9.33
C GLN A 149 11.12 -5.22 -9.39
N LEU A 150 10.22 -4.95 -8.45
CA LEU A 150 9.50 -3.67 -8.39
C LEU A 150 10.39 -2.52 -7.94
N ALA A 151 11.28 -2.75 -6.97
CA ALA A 151 12.26 -1.78 -6.54
C ALA A 151 13.14 -1.32 -7.73
N ALA A 152 13.59 -2.27 -8.56
CA ALA A 152 14.33 -1.95 -9.78
C ALA A 152 13.48 -1.19 -10.81
N TYR A 153 12.21 -1.58 -10.98
CA TYR A 153 11.28 -0.90 -11.88
C TYR A 153 11.08 0.58 -11.48
N TYR A 154 10.73 0.84 -10.22
CA TYR A 154 10.51 2.22 -9.75
C TYR A 154 11.81 3.03 -9.72
N ALA A 155 12.95 2.42 -9.39
CA ALA A 155 14.24 3.07 -9.54
C ALA A 155 14.46 3.56 -10.99
N GLY A 156 14.13 2.73 -11.99
CA GLY A 156 14.17 3.10 -13.40
C GLY A 156 13.25 4.27 -13.75
N VAL A 157 11.99 4.25 -13.26
CA VAL A 157 11.01 5.33 -13.50
C VAL A 157 11.55 6.71 -13.07
N PHE A 158 12.17 6.80 -11.90
CA PHE A 158 12.68 8.08 -11.39
C PHE A 158 14.12 8.40 -11.85
N ARG A 159 14.95 7.40 -12.16
CA ARG A 159 16.30 7.60 -12.70
C ARG A 159 16.26 8.05 -14.15
N ASP A 160 15.55 7.31 -14.99
CA ASP A 160 15.52 7.50 -16.44
C ASP A 160 14.44 8.53 -16.83
N GLY A 161 13.51 8.80 -15.92
CA GLY A 161 12.34 9.64 -16.17
C GLY A 161 11.26 8.87 -16.92
N ARG A 162 10.06 9.43 -16.94
CA ARG A 162 8.94 8.85 -17.68
C ARG A 162 8.00 9.94 -18.18
N LYS A 163 8.01 10.16 -19.50
CA LYS A 163 7.26 11.24 -20.16
C LYS A 163 5.76 11.10 -19.94
N GLU A 164 5.23 9.88 -19.98
CA GLU A 164 3.80 9.63 -19.75
C GLU A 164 3.36 10.01 -18.34
N TYR A 165 4.31 10.05 -17.38
CA TYR A 165 4.06 10.42 -15.98
C TYR A 165 4.53 11.84 -15.67
N ALA A 166 4.98 12.60 -16.68
CA ALA A 166 5.60 13.91 -16.51
C ALA A 166 6.78 13.92 -15.51
N ILE A 167 7.48 12.79 -15.35
CA ILE A 167 8.65 12.68 -14.48
C ILE A 167 9.90 12.96 -15.33
N PRO A 168 10.71 13.99 -14.99
CA PRO A 168 11.94 14.28 -15.70
C PRO A 168 13.00 13.21 -15.44
N GLN A 169 13.92 13.04 -16.39
CA GLN A 169 15.11 12.22 -16.18
C GLN A 169 15.94 12.76 -15.01
N GLY A 170 16.48 11.86 -14.20
CA GLY A 170 17.32 12.20 -13.05
C GLY A 170 16.55 12.70 -11.83
N ALA A 171 15.22 12.50 -11.77
CA ALA A 171 14.41 12.84 -10.59
C ALA A 171 14.91 12.14 -9.31
N LEU A 172 15.43 10.91 -9.42
CA LEU A 172 16.13 10.23 -8.32
C LEU A 172 17.21 9.29 -8.84
N ILE A 173 18.48 9.63 -8.61
CA ILE A 173 19.65 8.83 -9.06
C ILE A 173 20.39 8.11 -7.95
N ASP A 174 20.21 8.53 -6.70
CA ASP A 174 20.85 7.94 -5.53
C ASP A 174 20.24 6.55 -5.25
N THR A 175 21.07 5.51 -5.35
CA THR A 175 20.62 4.12 -5.24
C THR A 175 20.17 3.72 -3.85
N ALA A 176 20.70 4.36 -2.80
CA ALA A 176 20.22 4.13 -1.43
C ALA A 176 18.82 4.72 -1.26
N LYS A 177 18.60 5.95 -1.76
CA LYS A 177 17.28 6.59 -1.74
C LYS A 177 16.25 5.88 -2.61
N GLN A 178 16.65 5.31 -3.74
CA GLN A 178 15.77 4.49 -4.58
C GLN A 178 15.25 3.26 -3.82
N LYS A 179 16.12 2.59 -3.05
CA LYS A 179 15.71 1.44 -2.20
C LYS A 179 14.76 1.88 -1.09
N GLN A 180 15.04 3.01 -0.44
CA GLN A 180 14.15 3.58 0.58
C GLN A 180 12.78 3.93 -0.01
N LEU A 181 12.75 4.56 -1.19
CA LEU A 181 11.50 4.87 -1.90
C LEU A 181 10.69 3.60 -2.20
N ALA A 182 11.34 2.53 -2.66
CA ALA A 182 10.69 1.26 -2.88
C ALA A 182 10.12 0.64 -1.59
N ALA A 183 10.83 0.75 -0.47
CA ALA A 183 10.32 0.32 0.84
C ALA A 183 9.06 1.10 1.25
N PHE A 184 9.01 2.41 0.99
CA PHE A 184 7.83 3.22 1.22
C PHE A 184 6.63 2.84 0.33
N PHE A 185 6.86 2.66 -0.98
CA PHE A 185 5.79 2.24 -1.90
C PHE A 185 5.28 0.84 -1.58
N TRP A 186 6.18 -0.10 -1.26
CA TRP A 186 5.81 -1.42 -0.77
C TRP A 186 4.94 -1.32 0.49
N TRP A 187 5.33 -0.49 1.48
CA TRP A 187 4.57 -0.37 2.73
C TRP A 187 3.16 0.20 2.49
N ALA A 188 3.05 1.22 1.63
CA ALA A 188 1.77 1.80 1.27
C ALA A 188 0.87 0.76 0.58
N ALA A 189 1.44 -0.05 -0.32
CA ALA A 189 0.74 -1.15 -0.99
C ALA A 189 0.36 -2.29 -0.02
N TRP A 190 1.29 -2.69 0.86
CA TRP A 190 1.08 -3.73 1.87
C TRP A 190 -0.08 -3.37 2.79
N ALA A 191 -0.12 -2.13 3.30
CA ALA A 191 -1.23 -1.66 4.12
C ALA A 191 -2.57 -1.71 3.37
N ALA A 192 -2.56 -1.42 2.07
CA ALA A 192 -3.75 -1.41 1.23
C ALA A 192 -4.22 -2.80 0.78
N GLY A 193 -3.33 -3.78 0.71
CA GLY A 193 -3.62 -5.17 0.34
C GLY A 193 -3.87 -6.13 1.51
N THR A 194 -3.39 -5.79 2.71
CA THR A 194 -3.36 -6.70 3.87
C THR A 194 -4.49 -6.43 4.85
N ASN A 195 -5.19 -7.48 5.30
CA ASN A 195 -6.24 -7.36 6.32
C ASN A 195 -5.70 -6.83 7.66
N ARG A 196 -6.50 -6.04 8.38
CA ARG A 196 -6.19 -5.69 9.79
C ARG A 196 -6.19 -6.96 10.66
N PRO A 197 -5.41 -7.01 11.75
CA PRO A 197 -5.46 -8.13 12.69
C PRO A 197 -6.89 -8.39 13.18
N GLY A 198 -7.37 -9.62 13.04
CA GLY A 198 -8.73 -10.02 13.42
C GLY A 198 -9.85 -9.47 12.52
N SER A 199 -9.54 -8.92 11.34
CA SER A 199 -10.51 -8.38 10.40
C SER A 199 -10.44 -9.06 9.03
N SER A 200 -11.51 -8.93 8.24
CA SER A 200 -11.55 -9.29 6.81
C SER A 200 -11.31 -8.09 5.88
N VAL A 201 -11.06 -6.92 6.45
CA VAL A 201 -10.90 -5.64 5.74
C VAL A 201 -9.46 -5.16 5.85
N THR A 202 -8.91 -4.60 4.77
CA THR A 202 -7.52 -4.08 4.76
C THR A 202 -7.36 -2.80 5.59
N TYR A 203 -6.12 -2.38 5.90
CA TYR A 203 -5.89 -1.16 6.69
C TYR A 203 -6.48 0.11 6.05
N THR A 204 -6.71 0.10 4.74
CA THR A 204 -7.29 1.19 3.94
C THR A 204 -8.77 0.96 3.59
N ASN A 205 -9.44 0.03 4.27
CA ASN A 205 -10.84 -0.32 4.00
C ASN A 205 -11.08 -0.88 2.59
N ASN A 206 -10.24 -1.83 2.16
CA ASN A 206 -10.26 -2.47 0.84
C ASN A 206 -10.05 -1.52 -0.35
N TRP A 207 -9.50 -0.33 -0.11
CA TRP A 207 -8.97 0.52 -1.17
C TRP A 207 -7.53 0.09 -1.50
N PRO A 208 -7.05 0.14 -2.76
CA PRO A 208 -7.77 0.52 -3.97
C PRO A 208 -8.61 -0.65 -4.50
N HIS A 209 -9.54 -0.36 -5.41
CA HIS A 209 -10.25 -1.42 -6.14
C HIS A 209 -9.24 -2.26 -6.93
N GLU A 210 -9.11 -3.52 -6.55
CA GLU A 210 -8.20 -4.48 -7.18
C GLU A 210 -8.85 -5.88 -7.14
N PRO A 211 -9.48 -6.33 -8.24
CA PRO A 211 -10.13 -7.62 -8.32
C PRO A 211 -9.19 -8.82 -8.06
N LEU A 212 -7.90 -8.70 -8.39
CA LEU A 212 -6.94 -9.80 -8.24
C LEU A 212 -6.74 -10.20 -6.76
N ILE A 213 -6.89 -9.25 -5.82
CA ILE A 213 -6.80 -9.50 -4.36
C ILE A 213 -8.15 -9.31 -3.66
N ALA A 214 -9.25 -9.32 -4.41
CA ALA A 214 -10.62 -9.14 -3.93
C ALA A 214 -10.83 -7.86 -3.10
N ASN A 215 -10.12 -6.78 -3.44
CA ASN A 215 -10.39 -5.47 -2.86
C ASN A 215 -11.67 -4.88 -3.48
N ASN A 216 -12.78 -5.14 -2.79
CA ASN A 216 -14.11 -4.63 -3.10
C ASN A 216 -14.60 -3.70 -1.98
N PRO A 217 -15.54 -2.77 -2.27
CA PRO A 217 -16.16 -1.93 -1.26
C PRO A 217 -16.63 -2.74 -0.04
N THR A 218 -16.27 -2.27 1.15
CA THR A 218 -16.71 -2.91 2.40
C THR A 218 -18.22 -2.74 2.59
N PRO A 219 -18.91 -3.62 3.35
CA PRO A 219 -20.33 -3.45 3.64
C PRO A 219 -20.66 -2.06 4.22
N GLY A 220 -19.82 -1.55 5.12
CA GLY A 220 -19.99 -0.22 5.71
C GLY A 220 -19.78 0.96 4.76
N ALA A 221 -19.27 0.73 3.55
CA ALA A 221 -19.20 1.75 2.50
C ALA A 221 -20.47 1.81 1.64
N VAL A 222 -21.33 0.79 1.72
CA VAL A 222 -22.55 0.65 0.91
C VAL A 222 -23.83 0.85 1.73
N LEU A 223 -23.76 0.61 3.04
CA LEU A 223 -24.84 0.82 4.02
C LEU A 223 -24.89 2.27 4.50
#